data_AF-A0A078HRT1-F1
#
_entry.id   AF-A0A078HRT1-F1
#
_cell.length_a   1.000
_cell.length_b   1.000
_cell.length_c   1.000
_cell.angle_alpha   90.00
_cell.angle_beta   90.00
_cell.angle_gamma   90.00
#
_symmetry.space_group_name_H-M   'P 1'
#
loop_
_entity.id
_entity.type
_entity.pdbx_description
1 polymer ?
#
loop_
_entity_poly.entity_id
_entity_poly.type
_entity_poly.pdbx_seq_one_letter_code
_entity_poly.pdbx_strand_id
1 'polypeptide(L)' 'MCLLCNSTSESRDHLYFDCPFSWGIWSVLASRCDLNPERVWSRVMNQLLDLTMDRLKDT' A
#
# COMPACT_ATOMS: atom_id res chain seq x y z
N MET A 1 -10.68 -14.00 -10.84
CA MET A 1 -9.62 -14.77 -10.16
C MET A 1 -8.35 -13.93 -10.19
N CYS A 2 -7.71 -13.69 -9.06
CA CYS A 2 -6.50 -12.88 -8.95
C CYS A 2 -5.29 -13.68 -9.43
N LEU A 3 -4.54 -13.13 -10.39
CA LEU A 3 -3.37 -13.81 -10.97
C LEU A 3 -2.21 -13.99 -9.98
N LEU A 4 -2.15 -13.18 -8.93
CA LEU A 4 -1.04 -13.18 -7.98
C LEU A 4 -1.20 -14.22 -6.85
N CYS A 5 -2.43 -14.46 -6.39
CA CYS A 5 -2.71 -15.38 -5.29
C CYS A 5 -3.59 -16.57 -5.66
N ASN A 6 -4.19 -16.56 -6.87
CA ASN A 6 -5.06 -17.62 -7.37
C ASN A 6 -6.18 -18.05 -6.40
N SER A 7 -6.71 -17.13 -5.60
CA SER A 7 -7.65 -17.45 -4.49
C SER A 7 -8.94 -16.64 -4.48
N THR A 8 -8.91 -15.36 -4.85
CA THR A 8 -10.06 -14.44 -4.79
C THR A 8 -10.24 -13.68 -6.10
N SER A 9 -11.38 -13.01 -6.30
CA SER A 9 -11.55 -12.12 -7.46
C SER A 9 -10.56 -10.96 -7.43
N GLU A 10 -10.12 -10.52 -8.60
CA GLU A 10 -9.25 -9.36 -8.69
C GLU A 10 -10.08 -8.08 -8.48
N SER A 11 -9.49 -7.14 -7.78
CA SER A 11 -9.97 -5.78 -7.60
C SER A 11 -8.77 -4.90 -7.30
N ARG A 12 -8.92 -3.58 -7.38
CA ARG A 12 -7.85 -2.65 -6.98
C ARG A 12 -7.35 -2.94 -5.56
N ASP A 13 -8.28 -3.01 -4.61
CA ASP A 13 -7.95 -3.15 -3.19
C ASP A 13 -7.28 -4.51 -2.94
N HIS A 14 -7.75 -5.57 -3.63
CA HIS A 14 -7.11 -6.87 -3.57
C HIS A 14 -5.71 -6.86 -4.20
N LEU A 15 -5.54 -6.34 -5.41
CA LEU A 15 -4.25 -6.35 -6.12
C LEU A 15 -3.17 -5.57 -5.39
N TYR A 16 -3.51 -4.45 -4.75
CA TYR A 16 -2.51 -3.62 -4.07
C TYR A 16 -2.29 -4.04 -2.62
N PHE A 17 -3.34 -4.43 -1.89
CA PHE A 17 -3.28 -4.44 -0.43
C PHE A 17 -3.80 -5.72 0.26
N ASP A 18 -4.85 -6.36 -0.25
CA ASP A 18 -5.37 -7.58 0.40
C ASP A 18 -4.71 -8.87 -0.11
N CYS A 19 -4.22 -8.88 -1.35
CA CYS A 19 -3.55 -10.04 -1.94
C CYS A 19 -2.34 -10.44 -1.08
N PRO A 20 -2.24 -11.71 -0.63
CA PRO A 20 -1.11 -12.16 0.18
C PRO A 20 0.25 -11.94 -0.48
N PHE A 21 0.34 -12.13 -1.80
CA PHE A 21 1.54 -11.87 -2.58
C PHE A 21 1.92 -10.39 -2.53
N SER A 22 0.98 -9.51 -2.90
CA SER A 22 1.21 -8.05 -2.91
C SER A 22 1.49 -7.49 -1.52
N TRP A 23 0.80 -8.00 -0.50
CA TRP A 23 1.01 -7.62 0.89
C TRP A 23 2.44 -7.93 1.36
N GLY A 24 3.00 -9.08 0.97
CA GLY A 24 4.39 -9.41 1.30
C GLY A 24 5.38 -8.38 0.76
N ILE A 25 5.13 -7.83 -0.43
CA ILE A 25 5.94 -6.77 -1.03
C ILE A 25 5.67 -5.43 -0.34
N TRP A 26 4.40 -5.04 -0.26
CA TRP A 26 3.99 -3.73 0.25
C TRP A 26 4.37 -3.52 1.71
N SER A 27 4.18 -4.52 2.58
CA SER A 27 4.51 -4.39 4.00
C SER A 27 6.00 -4.09 4.24
N VAL A 28 6.89 -4.71 3.47
CA VAL A 28 8.33 -4.44 3.55
C VAL A 28 8.69 -3.06 3.00
N LEU A 29 8.11 -2.68 1.85
CA LEU A 29 8.39 -1.39 1.23
C LEU A 29 7.86 -0.22 2.07
N ALA A 30 6.63 -0.31 2.56
CA ALA A 30 6.02 0.72 3.40
C ALA A 30 6.89 0.98 4.65
N SER A 31 7.28 -0.07 5.37
CA SER A 31 8.14 0.07 6.55
C SER A 31 9.51 0.68 6.26
N ARG A 32 10.05 0.52 5.04
CA ARG A 32 11.33 1.15 4.63
C ARG A 32 11.19 2.61 4.23
N CYS A 33 9.97 3.06 3.96
CA CYS A 33 9.65 4.43 3.55
C CYS A 33 9.02 5.24 4.68
N ASP A 34 9.19 4.81 5.93
CA ASP A 34 8.57 5.42 7.12
C ASP A 34 7.03 5.48 7.05
N LEU A 35 6.43 4.54 6.32
CA LEU A 35 4.98 4.35 6.27
C LEU A 35 4.56 3.22 7.20
N ASN A 36 3.40 3.35 7.81
CA ASN A 36 2.73 2.24 8.48
C ASN A 36 2.03 1.36 7.42
N PRO A 37 2.40 0.05 7.30
CA PRO A 37 1.73 -0.85 6.37
C PRO A 37 0.22 -0.90 6.63
N GLU A 38 -0.56 -0.46 5.65
CA GLU A 38 -2.01 -0.42 5.72
C GLU A 38 -2.62 -1.17 4.54
N ARG A 39 -3.79 -1.77 4.78
CA ARG A 39 -4.52 -2.51 3.74
C ARG A 39 -5.64 -1.71 3.09
N VAL A 40 -6.08 -0.66 3.78
CA VAL A 40 -7.17 0.18 3.30
C VAL A 40 -6.60 1.27 2.40
N TRP A 41 -7.04 1.29 1.14
CA TRP A 41 -6.56 2.24 0.13
C TRP A 41 -6.54 3.69 0.61
N SER A 42 -7.63 4.17 1.20
CA SER A 42 -7.73 5.56 1.67
C SER A 42 -6.69 5.88 2.75
N ARG A 43 -6.39 4.94 3.65
CA ARG A 43 -5.36 5.13 4.69
C ARG A 43 -3.96 5.18 4.12
N VAL A 44 -3.67 4.32 3.14
CA VAL A 44 -2.38 4.35 2.43
C VAL A 44 -2.20 5.69 1.71
N MET A 45 -3.22 6.15 0.99
CA MET A 45 -3.17 7.43 0.29
C MET A 45 -2.98 8.61 1.24
N ASN A 46 -3.64 8.62 2.39
CA ASN A 46 -3.44 9.67 3.40
C ASN A 46 -1.98 9.75 3.85
N GLN A 47 -1.36 8.61 4.18
CA GLN A 47 0.06 8.60 4.59
C GLN A 47 0.99 9.07 3.46
N LEU A 48 0.75 8.67 2.21
CA LEU A 48 1.55 9.10 1.07
C LEU A 48 1.43 10.61 0.80
N LEU A 49 0.24 11.18 1.00
CA LEU A 49 0.01 12.62 0.89
C LEU A 49 0.74 13.37 2.00
N ASP A 50 0.67 12.89 3.24
CA ASP A 50 1.37 13.50 4.38
C ASP A 50 2.89 13.56 4.15
N LEU A 51 3.50 12.46 3.66
CA LEU A 51 4.93 12.44 3.27
C LEU A 51 5.29 13.48 2.19
N THR A 52 4.37 13.75 1.27
CA THR A 52 4.60 14.73 0.20
C THR A 52 4.52 16.14 0.74
N MET A 53 3.58 16.40 1.64
CA MET A 53 3.40 17.71 2.27
C MET A 53 4.56 18.06 3.20
N ASP A 54 5.14 17.11 3.92
CA ASP A 54 6.29 17.38 4.78
C ASP A 54 7.52 17.76 3.97
N ARG A 55 7.79 17.08 2.84
CA ARG A 55 8.88 17.48 1.93
C ARG A 55 8.74 18.89 1.37
N LEU A 56 7.52 19.37 1.15
CA LEU A 56 7.29 20.74 0.67
C LEU A 56 7.52 21.81 1.73
N LYS A 57 7.44 21.47 3.03
CA LYS A 57 7.72 22.41 4.12
C LYS A 57 9.22 22.63 4.35
N ASP A 58 10.04 21.68 3.91
CA ASP A 58 11.50 21.70 4.06
C ASP A 58 12.23 22.45 2.93
N THR A 59 11.50 22.99 1.94
CA THR A 59 12.04 23.76 0.80
C THR A 59 11.68 25.24 0.92
#